data_AF-A0A202E4S7-F1
#
_entry.id   AF-A0A202E4S7-F1
#
_cell.length_a   1.000
_cell.length_b   1.000
_cell.length_c   1.000
_cell.angle_alpha   90.00
_cell.angle_beta   90.00
_cell.angle_gamma   90.00
#
_symmetry.space_group_name_H-M   'P 1'
#
loop_
_entity.id
_entity.type
_entity.pdbx_description
1 polymer ?
#
loop_
_entity_poly.entity_id
_entity_poly.type
_entity_poly.pdbx_seq_one_letter_code
_entity_poly.pdbx_strand_id
1 'polypeptide(L)'
;MESNPTRRRLLQLSGVGATASLAGCSQFDIPGSQDDNGADPQTESEAELEADTEPDSDPEDGITAIVQPDPEALQQLQQEVMAELEEGELDQQEAQMEFQQRQVELISSHAVEFESEMAADDDISVEAGVAQEGALLLDGPDERFMELLRNSEVSGLMPGEEYGRMLEQQQQQQPPVEPDNGGEEPVEDDADGDADAGDEADDGDEDADE
;
A
#
# COMPACT_ATOMS: atom_id res chain seq x y z
N MET A 1 -19.91 -21.36 -60.56
CA MET A 1 -19.40 -22.44 -59.68
C MET A 1 -19.36 -21.91 -58.26
N GLU A 2 -19.66 -22.62 -57.20
CA GLU A 2 -20.48 -23.79 -56.88
C GLU A 2 -20.30 -23.93 -55.35
N SER A 3 -21.27 -24.53 -54.67
CA SER A 3 -21.43 -24.63 -53.22
C SER A 3 -20.20 -25.02 -52.36
N ASN A 4 -20.25 -24.51 -51.12
CA ASN A 4 -19.57 -24.95 -49.91
C ASN A 4 -19.42 -26.48 -49.75
N PRO A 5 -18.33 -26.91 -49.09
CA PRO A 5 -18.37 -28.08 -48.22
C PRO A 5 -17.92 -27.78 -46.79
N THR A 6 -18.86 -27.88 -45.86
CA THR A 6 -18.65 -28.11 -44.43
C THR A 6 -17.82 -29.36 -44.20
N ARG A 7 -16.72 -29.29 -43.44
CA ARG A 7 -16.19 -30.46 -42.71
C ARG A 7 -15.72 -30.05 -41.32
N ARG A 8 -16.56 -30.36 -40.34
CA ARG A 8 -16.17 -30.57 -38.94
C ARG A 8 -14.88 -31.41 -38.90
N ARG A 9 -13.83 -30.89 -38.27
CA ARG A 9 -12.74 -31.70 -37.73
C ARG A 9 -12.84 -31.66 -36.21
N LEU A 10 -13.35 -32.76 -35.69
CA LEU A 10 -13.14 -33.19 -34.32
C LEU A 10 -11.65 -33.47 -34.15
N LEU A 11 -10.97 -32.70 -33.30
CA LEU A 11 -9.80 -33.20 -32.59
C LEU A 11 -10.19 -33.32 -31.13
N GLN A 12 -10.75 -34.49 -30.82
CA GLN A 12 -10.56 -35.05 -29.49
C GLN A 12 -9.06 -35.26 -29.32
N LEU A 13 -8.43 -34.48 -28.45
CA LEU A 13 -7.18 -34.90 -27.83
C LEU A 13 -7.31 -34.72 -26.32
N SER A 14 -7.79 -35.79 -25.70
CA SER A 14 -7.58 -36.12 -24.30
C SER A 14 -6.08 -36.04 -23.96
N GLY A 15 -5.72 -35.21 -22.99
CA GLY A 15 -4.37 -35.12 -22.45
C GLY A 15 -4.41 -34.61 -21.02
N VAL A 16 -4.56 -35.54 -20.08
CA VAL A 16 -4.33 -35.32 -18.65
C VAL A 16 -2.88 -34.87 -18.47
N GLY A 17 -2.67 -33.75 -17.77
CA GLY A 17 -1.33 -33.27 -17.45
C GLY A 17 -1.36 -31.94 -16.72
N ALA A 18 -2.16 -31.81 -15.67
CA ALA A 18 -2.00 -30.72 -14.71
C ALA A 18 -0.75 -31.01 -13.87
N THR A 19 0.43 -30.68 -14.41
CA THR A 19 1.60 -30.49 -13.57
C THR A 19 1.56 -29.05 -13.10
N ALA A 20 1.03 -28.88 -11.90
CA ALA A 20 1.25 -27.68 -11.11
C ALA A 20 2.76 -27.49 -10.92
N SER A 21 3.26 -26.34 -11.35
CA SER A 21 4.54 -25.80 -10.93
C SER A 21 4.30 -24.33 -10.69
N LEU A 22 3.61 -24.04 -9.58
CA LEU A 22 3.60 -22.73 -8.97
C LEU A 22 4.89 -22.62 -8.15
N ALA A 23 5.91 -22.09 -8.81
CA ALA A 23 7.07 -21.52 -8.16
C ALA A 23 7.52 -20.34 -9.03
N GLY A 24 7.45 -19.14 -8.45
CA GLY A 24 8.14 -17.96 -8.98
C GLY A 24 7.35 -17.09 -9.95
N CYS A 25 6.41 -16.31 -9.41
CA CYS A 25 6.02 -15.04 -10.04
C CYS A 25 7.22 -14.08 -9.96
N SER A 26 8.00 -14.03 -11.04
CA SER A 26 8.74 -12.83 -11.41
C SER A 26 8.80 -12.78 -12.93
N GLN A 27 8.20 -11.72 -13.47
CA GLN A 27 8.24 -11.32 -14.89
C GLN A 27 7.28 -12.07 -15.83
N PHE A 28 6.02 -11.62 -15.89
CA PHE A 28 5.18 -11.91 -17.05
C PHE A 28 5.19 -10.70 -18.01
N ASP A 29 6.13 -10.74 -18.95
CA ASP A 29 6.05 -10.00 -20.22
C ASP A 29 5.07 -10.77 -21.13
N ILE A 30 3.91 -10.16 -21.46
CA ILE A 30 2.97 -10.71 -22.44
C ILE A 30 3.13 -9.97 -23.77
N PRO A 31 3.77 -10.57 -24.78
CA PRO A 31 3.57 -10.17 -26.15
C PRO A 31 2.35 -10.89 -26.72
N GLY A 32 1.27 -10.14 -26.92
CA GLY A 32 0.23 -10.46 -27.91
C GLY A 32 -1.14 -10.83 -27.36
N SER A 33 -2.01 -9.82 -27.22
CA SER A 33 -3.46 -9.95 -27.38
C SER A 33 -4.06 -8.60 -27.78
N GLN A 34 -4.14 -8.36 -29.08
CA GLN A 34 -4.98 -7.35 -29.71
C GLN A 34 -6.19 -8.09 -30.29
N ASP A 35 -7.39 -7.89 -29.74
CA ASP A 35 -8.55 -7.29 -30.43
C ASP A 35 -9.80 -7.24 -29.52
N ASP A 36 -10.31 -6.02 -29.37
CA ASP A 36 -11.72 -5.62 -29.24
C ASP A 36 -12.72 -6.44 -28.40
N ASN A 37 -12.90 -6.00 -27.15
CA ASN A 37 -14.24 -5.66 -26.67
C ASN A 37 -14.14 -4.49 -25.67
N GLY A 38 -14.73 -3.36 -26.03
CA GLY A 38 -14.86 -2.18 -25.18
C GLY A 38 -15.79 -2.43 -24.00
N ALA A 39 -15.27 -3.14 -23.01
CA ALA A 39 -15.61 -2.94 -21.62
C ALA A 39 -14.35 -2.33 -21.01
N ASP A 40 -14.41 -1.05 -20.67
CA ASP A 40 -13.51 -0.46 -19.69
C ASP A 40 -13.30 -1.52 -18.58
N PRO A 41 -12.06 -1.92 -18.24
CA PRO A 41 -11.85 -2.38 -16.90
C PRO A 41 -12.26 -1.18 -16.04
N GLN A 42 -13.47 -1.23 -15.49
CA GLN A 42 -13.63 -0.77 -14.14
C GLN A 42 -12.62 -1.60 -13.35
N THR A 43 -11.37 -1.12 -13.33
CA THR A 43 -10.60 -1.12 -12.10
C THR A 43 -11.62 -0.58 -11.11
N GLU A 44 -12.25 -1.49 -10.39
CA GLU A 44 -12.70 -1.21 -9.03
C GLU A 44 -11.51 -0.44 -8.50
N SER A 45 -11.65 0.88 -8.45
CA SER A 45 -10.67 1.70 -7.77
C SER A 45 -10.77 1.10 -6.39
N GLU A 46 -9.79 0.26 -6.06
CA GLU A 46 -9.46 -0.05 -4.69
C GLU A 46 -9.57 1.32 -4.05
N ALA A 47 -10.59 1.51 -3.21
CA ALA A 47 -10.71 2.72 -2.45
C ALA A 47 -9.52 2.65 -1.49
N GLU A 48 -8.36 3.03 -2.04
CA GLU A 48 -7.16 3.26 -1.31
C GLU A 48 -7.56 4.44 -0.45
N LEU A 49 -7.74 4.21 0.85
CA LEU A 49 -7.87 5.33 1.77
C LEU A 49 -6.74 6.31 1.44
N GLU A 50 -6.99 7.59 1.63
CA GLU A 50 -5.91 8.59 1.72
C GLU A 50 -5.05 8.37 3.00
N ALA A 51 -5.23 7.22 3.69
CA ALA A 51 -4.64 6.77 4.93
C ALA A 51 -3.19 6.27 4.88
N ASP A 52 -2.46 6.65 3.84
CA ASP A 52 -1.00 6.55 3.82
C ASP A 52 -0.36 7.82 3.22
N THR A 53 -1.15 8.89 3.08
CA THR A 53 -0.72 10.20 2.61
C THR A 53 -0.56 11.14 3.80
N GLU A 54 0.46 12.00 3.73
CA GLU A 54 0.64 13.08 4.71
C GLU A 54 -0.61 13.99 4.70
N PRO A 55 -1.12 14.41 5.87
CA PRO A 55 -2.29 15.28 5.91
C PRO A 55 -2.01 16.61 5.18
N ASP A 56 -3.01 17.11 4.45
CA ASP A 56 -2.90 18.42 3.77
C ASP A 56 -2.79 19.58 4.78
N SER A 57 -3.36 19.35 5.96
CA SER A 57 -3.40 20.27 7.10
C SER A 57 -2.49 19.80 8.25
N ASP A 58 -2.13 20.72 9.15
CA ASP A 58 -1.37 20.34 10.35
C ASP A 58 -2.23 19.43 11.24
N PRO A 59 -1.71 18.28 11.72
CA PRO A 59 -2.48 17.36 12.54
C PRO A 59 -2.99 18.01 13.84
N GLU A 60 -2.34 19.05 14.36
CA GLU A 60 -2.80 19.75 15.57
C GLU A 60 -4.13 20.50 15.36
N ASP A 61 -4.48 20.82 14.11
CA ASP A 61 -5.71 21.55 13.76
C ASP A 61 -6.94 20.62 13.65
N GLY A 62 -6.72 19.30 13.50
CA GLY A 62 -7.79 18.30 13.33
C GLY A 62 -8.09 17.47 14.58
N ILE A 63 -9.02 16.52 14.42
CA ILE A 63 -9.41 15.55 15.44
C ILE A 63 -9.12 14.14 14.95
N THR A 64 -8.44 13.33 15.76
CA THR A 64 -8.22 11.91 15.44
C THR A 64 -9.45 11.10 15.84
N ALA A 65 -10.17 10.54 14.88
CA ALA A 65 -11.22 9.56 15.09
C ALA A 65 -10.65 8.14 15.06
N ILE A 66 -11.13 7.30 15.98
CA ILE A 66 -10.85 5.86 15.98
C ILE A 66 -12.09 5.14 15.50
N VAL A 67 -11.99 4.51 14.33
CA VAL A 67 -13.01 3.63 13.76
C VAL A 67 -12.64 2.18 14.04
N GLN A 68 -13.65 1.37 14.39
CA GLN A 68 -13.47 -0.06 14.58
C GLN A 68 -14.62 -0.80 13.95
N PRO A 69 -14.36 -2.00 13.40
CA PRO A 69 -15.41 -2.84 12.88
C PRO A 69 -16.36 -3.26 14.01
N ASP A 70 -17.59 -3.60 13.62
CA ASP A 70 -18.60 -4.09 14.55
C ASP A 70 -18.10 -5.29 15.37
N PRO A 71 -18.50 -5.38 16.65
CA PRO A 71 -18.14 -6.51 17.50
C PRO A 71 -18.66 -7.85 16.96
N GLU A 72 -19.73 -7.81 16.15
CA GLU A 72 -20.26 -8.99 15.46
C GLU A 72 -19.34 -9.47 14.34
N ALA A 73 -18.77 -8.56 13.55
CA ALA A 73 -17.81 -8.90 12.50
C ALA A 73 -16.53 -9.52 13.07
N LEU A 74 -16.01 -8.97 14.18
CA LEU A 74 -14.85 -9.56 14.87
C LEU A 74 -15.13 -10.94 15.46
N GLN A 75 -16.34 -11.15 16.00
CA GLN A 75 -16.77 -12.47 16.49
C GLN A 75 -16.92 -13.47 15.33
N GLN A 76 -17.39 -13.01 14.18
CA GLN A 76 -17.51 -13.84 12.99
C GLN A 76 -16.12 -14.27 12.49
N LEU A 77 -15.19 -13.33 12.36
CA LEU A 77 -13.79 -13.62 12.02
C LEU A 77 -13.17 -14.67 12.97
N GLN A 78 -13.39 -14.54 14.28
CA GLN A 78 -12.88 -15.51 15.24
C GLN A 78 -13.49 -16.92 15.04
N GLN A 79 -14.78 -17.01 14.72
CA GLN A 79 -15.45 -18.28 14.46
C GLN A 79 -14.93 -18.93 13.17
N GLU A 80 -14.69 -18.13 12.13
CA GLU A 80 -14.12 -18.59 10.86
C GLU A 80 -12.73 -19.19 11.06
N VAL A 81 -11.83 -18.47 11.74
CA VAL A 81 -10.47 -18.98 12.03
C VAL A 81 -10.50 -20.24 12.91
N MET A 82 -11.43 -20.31 13.88
CA MET A 82 -11.60 -21.54 14.69
C MET A 82 -12.09 -22.72 13.86
N ALA A 83 -13.03 -22.50 12.94
CA ALA A 83 -13.52 -23.55 12.04
C ALA A 83 -12.38 -24.07 11.16
N GLU A 84 -11.60 -23.18 10.54
CA GLU A 84 -10.43 -23.54 9.71
C GLU A 84 -9.39 -24.37 10.51
N LEU A 85 -9.20 -24.06 11.80
CA LEU A 85 -8.33 -24.84 12.70
C LEU A 85 -8.90 -26.23 13.01
N GLU A 86 -10.21 -26.34 13.27
CA GLU A 86 -10.87 -27.62 13.53
C GLU A 86 -10.90 -28.52 12.28
N GLU A 87 -11.02 -27.90 11.10
CA GLU A 87 -10.96 -28.55 9.79
C GLU A 87 -9.53 -28.97 9.41
N GLY A 88 -8.53 -28.45 10.14
CA GLY A 88 -7.11 -28.75 9.93
C GLY A 88 -6.52 -28.03 8.72
N GLU A 89 -7.16 -26.95 8.27
CA GLU A 89 -6.65 -26.04 7.24
C GLU A 89 -5.56 -25.13 7.79
N LEU A 90 -5.68 -24.74 9.07
CA LEU A 90 -4.69 -23.95 9.81
C LEU A 90 -4.17 -24.72 11.01
N ASP A 91 -2.86 -24.64 11.27
CA ASP A 91 -2.31 -25.04 12.56
C ASP A 91 -2.48 -23.94 13.64
N GLN A 92 -2.18 -24.27 14.91
CA GLN A 92 -2.38 -23.33 16.02
C GLN A 92 -1.52 -22.05 15.93
N GLN A 93 -0.34 -22.13 15.29
CA GLN A 93 0.54 -20.99 15.08
C GLN A 93 0.07 -20.18 13.87
N GLU A 94 -0.32 -20.83 12.78
CA GLU A 94 -0.93 -20.19 11.61
C GLU A 94 -2.22 -19.46 11.95
N ALA A 95 -3.14 -20.09 12.70
CA ALA A 95 -4.40 -19.49 13.11
C ALA A 95 -4.22 -18.18 13.90
N GLN A 96 -3.17 -18.09 14.73
CA GLN A 96 -2.85 -16.83 15.44
C GLN A 96 -2.35 -15.74 14.49
N MET A 97 -1.59 -16.09 13.46
CA MET A 97 -1.11 -15.14 12.46
C MET A 97 -2.25 -14.69 11.54
N GLU A 98 -3.04 -15.64 11.02
CA GLU A 98 -4.21 -15.38 10.18
C GLU A 98 -5.23 -14.49 10.90
N PHE A 99 -5.54 -14.79 12.17
CA PHE A 99 -6.48 -13.98 12.94
C PHE A 99 -6.00 -12.52 13.07
N GLN A 100 -4.71 -12.29 13.33
CA GLN A 100 -4.15 -10.94 13.42
C GLN A 100 -4.17 -10.23 12.06
N GLN A 101 -3.77 -10.91 10.99
CA GLN A 101 -3.77 -10.34 9.64
C GLN A 101 -5.18 -9.95 9.21
N ARG A 102 -6.13 -10.88 9.26
CA ARG A 102 -7.51 -10.63 8.86
C ARG A 102 -8.21 -9.60 9.75
N GLN A 103 -7.81 -9.48 11.03
CA GLN A 103 -8.30 -8.42 11.89
C GLN A 103 -7.84 -7.04 11.40
N VAL A 104 -6.56 -6.90 11.03
CA VAL A 104 -6.03 -5.65 10.46
C VAL A 104 -6.71 -5.35 9.13
N GLU A 105 -6.91 -6.35 8.27
CA GLU A 105 -7.64 -6.17 7.01
C GLU A 105 -9.09 -5.73 7.24
N LEU A 106 -9.77 -6.31 8.23
CA LEU A 106 -11.13 -5.93 8.58
C LEU A 106 -11.20 -4.47 9.06
N ILE A 107 -10.28 -4.07 9.93
CA ILE A 107 -10.18 -2.68 10.42
C ILE A 107 -9.89 -1.73 9.24
N SER A 108 -8.92 -2.06 8.40
CA SER A 108 -8.56 -1.29 7.21
C SER A 108 -9.76 -1.12 6.29
N SER A 109 -10.47 -2.21 5.97
CA SER A 109 -11.66 -2.17 5.11
C SER A 109 -12.78 -1.30 5.69
N HIS A 110 -12.99 -1.37 7.01
CA HIS A 110 -13.98 -0.55 7.69
C HIS A 110 -13.59 0.94 7.69
N ALA A 111 -12.29 1.25 7.81
CA ALA A 111 -11.81 2.63 7.69
C ALA A 111 -12.07 3.18 6.28
N VAL A 112 -11.85 2.38 5.22
CA VAL A 112 -12.14 2.77 3.82
C VAL A 112 -13.62 3.07 3.63
N GLU A 113 -14.47 2.20 4.18
CA GLU A 113 -15.92 2.38 4.10
C GLU A 113 -16.33 3.69 4.79
N PHE A 114 -15.82 3.94 6.00
CA PHE A 114 -16.07 5.19 6.72
C PHE A 114 -15.61 6.42 5.94
N GLU A 115 -14.39 6.41 5.36
CA GLU A 115 -13.91 7.52 4.52
C GLU A 115 -14.86 7.77 3.34
N SER A 116 -15.30 6.70 2.69
CA SER A 116 -16.25 6.77 1.56
C SER A 116 -17.60 7.35 1.97
N GLU A 117 -18.08 7.05 3.18
CA GLU A 117 -19.29 7.64 3.74
C GLU A 117 -19.10 9.13 4.08
N MET A 118 -17.97 9.50 4.67
CA MET A 118 -17.64 10.90 5.00
C MET A 118 -17.39 11.75 3.75
N ALA A 119 -16.87 11.18 2.67
CA ALA A 119 -16.71 11.89 1.39
C ALA A 119 -18.06 12.36 0.79
N ALA A 120 -19.19 11.80 1.25
CA ALA A 120 -20.53 12.25 0.90
C ALA A 120 -21.12 13.29 1.88
N ASP A 121 -20.43 13.58 2.98
CA ASP A 121 -20.79 14.59 3.98
C ASP A 121 -20.09 15.91 3.64
N ASP A 122 -20.83 17.02 3.59
CA ASP A 122 -20.28 18.35 3.27
C ASP A 122 -19.67 19.06 4.49
N ASP A 123 -19.93 18.57 5.72
CA ASP A 123 -19.52 19.22 6.96
C ASP A 123 -18.24 18.62 7.56
N ILE A 124 -17.87 17.38 7.22
CA ILE A 124 -16.65 16.70 7.70
C ILE A 124 -15.78 16.31 6.50
N SER A 125 -14.47 16.56 6.58
CA SER A 125 -13.47 15.98 5.68
C SER A 125 -12.55 15.01 6.41
N VAL A 126 -12.12 13.96 5.68
CA VAL A 126 -11.03 13.09 6.11
C VAL A 126 -9.76 13.64 5.49
N GLU A 127 -8.84 14.14 6.33
CA GLU A 127 -7.60 14.76 5.87
C GLU A 127 -6.49 13.73 5.64
N ALA A 128 -6.46 12.69 6.48
CA ALA A 128 -5.54 11.57 6.39
C ALA A 128 -6.00 10.42 7.28
N GLY A 129 -5.31 9.29 7.22
CA GLY A 129 -5.61 8.11 8.05
C GLY A 129 -4.41 7.19 8.27
N VAL A 130 -4.61 6.16 9.08
CA VAL A 130 -3.78 4.96 9.19
C VAL A 130 -4.75 3.79 9.22
N ALA A 131 -5.02 3.24 8.03
CA ALA A 131 -6.09 2.25 7.80
C ALA A 131 -5.99 1.05 8.75
N GLN A 132 -4.78 0.54 8.90
CA GLN A 132 -4.45 -0.67 9.66
C GLN A 132 -4.73 -0.51 11.16
N GLU A 133 -4.70 0.73 11.66
CA GLU A 133 -5.02 1.07 13.05
C GLU A 133 -6.43 1.64 13.22
N GLY A 134 -7.17 1.85 12.11
CA GLY A 134 -8.48 2.48 12.13
C GLY A 134 -8.44 3.91 12.66
N ALA A 135 -7.31 4.61 12.50
CA ALA A 135 -7.16 5.99 12.95
C ALA A 135 -7.32 6.94 11.76
N LEU A 136 -8.16 7.95 11.89
CA LEU A 136 -8.45 8.92 10.82
C LEU A 136 -8.32 10.33 11.38
N LEU A 137 -7.62 11.22 10.69
CA LEU A 137 -7.59 12.64 11.00
C LEU A 137 -8.76 13.32 10.27
N LEU A 138 -9.66 13.92 11.05
CA LEU A 138 -10.84 14.59 10.54
C LEU A 138 -10.75 16.10 10.76
N ASP A 139 -11.24 16.86 9.79
CA ASP A 139 -11.53 18.30 9.93
C ASP A 139 -13.04 18.53 9.80
N GLY A 140 -13.55 19.54 10.51
CA GLY A 140 -14.98 19.84 10.56
C GLY A 140 -15.45 20.45 11.88
N PRO A 141 -16.76 20.72 12.01
CA PRO A 141 -17.32 21.35 13.20
C PRO A 141 -17.54 20.35 14.33
N ASP A 142 -17.27 20.79 15.57
CA ASP A 142 -17.41 20.02 16.81
C ASP A 142 -18.75 19.29 16.95
N GLU A 143 -19.85 19.92 16.51
CA GLU A 143 -21.18 19.33 16.60
C GLU A 143 -21.32 18.04 15.77
N ARG A 144 -20.65 17.97 14.62
CA ARG A 144 -20.67 16.77 13.77
C ARG A 144 -19.84 15.65 14.39
N PHE A 145 -18.66 15.93 14.93
CA PHE A 145 -17.85 14.92 15.63
C PHE A 145 -18.59 14.31 16.84
N MET A 146 -19.32 15.14 17.58
CA MET A 146 -20.15 14.66 18.68
C MET A 146 -21.34 13.81 18.21
N GLU A 147 -21.83 14.02 16.99
CA GLU A 147 -22.85 13.18 16.38
C GLU A 147 -22.30 11.80 16.01
N LEU A 148 -21.10 11.74 15.40
CA LEU A 148 -20.41 10.47 15.10
C LEU A 148 -20.29 9.59 16.35
N LEU A 149 -19.86 10.17 17.48
CA LEU A 149 -19.76 9.45 18.75
C LEU A 149 -21.12 8.96 19.27
N ARG A 150 -22.18 9.74 19.09
CA ARG A 150 -23.53 9.37 19.57
C ARG A 150 -24.13 8.25 18.73
N ASN A 151 -23.86 8.27 17.43
CA ASN A 151 -24.31 7.25 16.49
C ASN A 151 -23.42 6.00 16.52
N SER A 152 -22.30 6.05 17.26
CA SER A 152 -21.30 4.97 17.32
C SER A 152 -20.60 4.70 15.99
N GLU A 153 -20.57 5.68 15.09
CA GLU A 153 -19.82 5.64 13.82
C GLU A 153 -18.30 5.64 14.10
N VAL A 154 -17.90 6.28 15.21
CA VAL A 154 -16.53 6.24 15.73
C VAL A 154 -16.54 5.68 17.15
N SER A 155 -15.51 4.89 17.48
CA SER A 155 -15.28 4.32 18.82
C SER A 155 -14.70 5.34 19.80
N GLY A 156 -14.03 6.38 19.30
CA GLY A 156 -13.40 7.39 20.13
C GLY A 156 -12.91 8.58 19.31
N LEU A 157 -12.72 9.71 20.01
CA LEU A 157 -12.11 10.92 19.48
C LEU A 157 -10.92 11.28 20.37
N MET A 158 -9.81 11.64 19.74
CA MET A 158 -8.56 12.06 20.38
C MET A 158 -8.07 13.37 19.76
N PRO A 159 -7.22 14.14 20.46
CA PRO A 159 -6.55 15.29 19.86
C PRO A 159 -5.78 14.89 18.61
N GLY A 160 -5.79 15.73 17.58
CA GLY A 160 -5.08 15.45 16.32
C GLY A 160 -3.57 15.27 16.48
N GLU A 161 -2.97 15.83 17.53
CA GLU A 161 -1.58 15.58 17.95
C GLU A 161 -1.25 14.08 18.08
N GLU A 162 -2.23 13.25 18.47
CA GLU A 162 -2.04 11.81 18.60
C GLU A 162 -1.87 11.13 17.24
N TYR A 163 -2.56 11.60 16.20
CA TYR A 163 -2.34 11.15 14.83
C TYR A 163 -0.92 11.50 14.35
N GLY A 164 -0.44 12.72 14.62
CA GLY A 164 0.93 13.12 14.31
C GLY A 164 1.98 12.16 14.91
N ARG A 165 1.78 11.73 16.17
CA ARG A 165 2.67 10.74 16.80
C ARG A 165 2.60 9.35 16.17
N MET A 166 1.46 8.95 15.62
CA MET A 166 1.34 7.68 14.89
C MET A 166 2.16 7.73 13.61
N LEU A 167 2.08 8.83 12.85
CA LEU A 167 2.90 9.03 11.64
C LEU A 167 4.40 9.00 11.93
N GLU A 168 4.86 9.64 13.01
CA GLU A 168 6.27 9.61 13.41
C GLU A 168 6.77 8.18 13.71
N GLN A 169 5.91 7.33 14.28
CA GLN A 169 6.23 5.93 14.55
C GLN A 169 6.24 5.09 13.28
N GLN A 170 5.39 5.39 12.31
CA GLN A 170 5.34 4.69 11.03
C GLN A 170 6.60 4.98 10.20
N GLN A 171 7.02 6.25 10.13
CA GLN A 171 8.25 6.67 9.43
C GLN A 171 9.52 6.05 10.02
N GLN A 172 9.55 5.79 11.33
CA GLN A 172 10.68 5.09 11.98
C GLN A 172 10.73 3.59 11.70
N GLN A 173 9.61 2.99 11.27
CA GLN A 173 9.51 1.58 10.94
C GLN A 173 9.76 1.30 9.45
N GLN A 174 9.68 2.32 8.59
CA GLN A 174 10.14 2.21 7.22
C GLN A 174 11.68 2.10 7.23
N PRO A 175 12.28 1.04 6.64
CA PRO A 175 13.72 1.01 6.48
C PRO A 175 14.12 2.26 5.68
N PRO A 176 15.22 2.95 6.03
CA PRO A 176 15.67 4.08 5.24
C PRO A 176 15.80 3.60 3.80
N VAL A 177 15.05 4.23 2.89
CA VAL A 177 15.30 4.09 1.46
C VAL A 177 16.75 4.51 1.26
N GLU A 178 17.62 3.52 1.08
CA GLU A 178 18.99 3.80 0.65
C GLU A 178 18.81 4.62 -0.64
N PRO A 179 19.33 5.86 -0.71
CA PRO A 179 19.27 6.59 -1.95
C PRO A 179 19.91 5.70 -3.00
N ASP A 180 19.16 5.37 -4.04
CA ASP A 180 19.65 4.75 -5.26
C ASP A 180 20.86 5.56 -5.70
N ASN A 181 22.05 5.11 -5.28
CA ASN A 181 23.30 5.50 -5.88
C ASN A 181 23.21 4.87 -7.25
N GLY A 182 22.53 5.57 -8.16
CA GLY A 182 22.51 5.26 -9.57
C GLY A 182 23.92 4.88 -9.93
N GLY A 183 24.09 3.64 -10.38
CA GLY A 183 25.37 3.10 -10.78
C GLY A 183 25.93 4.01 -11.86
N GLU A 184 26.77 4.96 -11.46
CA GLU A 184 27.70 5.64 -12.33
C GLU A 184 28.67 4.55 -12.77
N GLU A 185 28.32 3.88 -13.87
CA GLU A 185 29.26 3.05 -14.61
C GLU A 185 30.51 3.91 -14.86
N PRO A 186 31.72 3.41 -14.58
CA PRO A 186 32.93 4.15 -14.94
C PRO A 186 32.96 4.26 -16.46
N VAL A 187 32.72 5.47 -16.96
CA VAL A 187 33.01 5.84 -18.34
C VAL A 187 34.50 5.64 -18.59
N GLU A 188 34.83 4.58 -19.31
CA GLU A 188 36.16 4.38 -19.90
C GLU A 188 36.35 5.47 -20.98
N ASP A 189 36.95 6.59 -20.59
CA ASP A 189 37.34 7.67 -21.51
C ASP A 189 38.73 7.35 -22.08
N ASP A 190 38.75 6.61 -23.18
CA ASP A 190 39.88 6.56 -24.12
C ASP A 190 39.77 7.77 -25.07
N ALA A 191 40.56 8.83 -24.85
CA ALA A 191 41.06 9.69 -25.93
C ALA A 191 42.22 10.61 -25.49
N ASP A 192 43.39 10.30 -26.04
CA ASP A 192 44.43 11.19 -26.56
C ASP A 192 44.50 12.67 -26.11
N GLY A 193 45.71 13.09 -25.73
CA GLY A 193 46.24 14.34 -26.30
C GLY A 193 47.05 15.26 -25.39
N ASP A 194 48.36 15.18 -25.58
CA ASP A 194 49.33 16.28 -25.62
C ASP A 194 49.78 17.02 -24.33
N ALA A 195 51.11 17.06 -24.25
CA ALA A 195 52.01 17.74 -23.34
C ALA A 195 51.68 19.21 -22.99
N ASP A 196 52.01 19.61 -21.76
CA ASP A 196 52.91 20.74 -21.43
C ASP A 196 53.17 20.71 -19.91
N ALA A 197 54.39 20.41 -19.45
CA ALA A 197 55.36 21.37 -18.89
C ALA A 197 54.87 22.12 -17.63
N GLY A 198 55.57 21.92 -16.51
CA GLY A 198 55.35 22.67 -15.27
C GLY A 198 56.18 22.13 -14.10
N ASP A 199 57.48 22.39 -14.18
CA ASP A 199 58.48 22.18 -13.13
C ASP A 199 58.54 23.40 -12.22
N GLU A 200 58.14 23.31 -10.94
CA GLU A 200 58.56 24.25 -9.88
C GLU A 200 58.04 23.76 -8.50
N ALA A 201 58.89 23.12 -7.67
CA ALA A 201 59.59 23.69 -6.50
C ALA A 201 58.61 24.15 -5.39
N ASP A 202 58.34 23.37 -4.34
CA ASP A 202 59.17 23.18 -3.13
C ASP A 202 59.89 24.46 -2.67
N ASP A 203 59.19 25.25 -1.85
CA ASP A 203 59.79 26.18 -0.88
C ASP A 203 58.77 26.39 0.25
N GLY A 204 58.84 25.51 1.25
CA GLY A 204 58.24 25.71 2.55
C GLY A 204 59.35 26.09 3.53
N ASP A 205 59.58 27.38 3.69
CA ASP A 205 60.54 27.94 4.64
C ASP A 205 59.88 29.10 5.41
N GLU A 206 59.79 28.90 6.73
CA GLU A 206 59.98 29.84 7.86
C GLU A 206 59.21 31.19 7.82
N ASP A 207 58.49 31.69 8.84
CA ASP A 207 58.82 31.98 10.25
C ASP A 207 57.53 32.61 10.86
N ALA A 208 57.09 32.28 12.09
CA ALA A 208 57.42 32.90 13.38
C ALA A 208 56.81 34.30 13.65
N ASP A 209 56.15 34.41 14.81
CA ASP A 209 55.73 35.60 15.58
C ASP A 209 54.70 36.56 14.91
N GLU A 210 53.62 37.04 15.55
CA GLU A 210 53.34 37.44 16.93
C GLU A 210 51.80 37.50 17.12
#